data_AF-A0A2X3DKY9-F1
#
_entry.id   AF-A0A2X3DKY9-F1
#
_cell.length_a   1.000
_cell.length_b   1.000
_cell.length_c   1.000
_cell.angle_alpha   90.00
_cell.angle_beta   90.00
_cell.angle_gamma   90.00
#
_symmetry.space_group_name_H-M   'P 1'
#
loop_
_entity.id
_entity.type
_entity.pdbx_description
1 polymer ?
#
loop_
_entity_poly.entity_id
_entity_poly.type
_entity_poly.pdbx_seq_one_letter_code
_entity_poly.pdbx_strand_id
1 'polypeptide(L)'
;MLFYLQQCIKRCIPNTLKNIVRHNRFYTEYILPWRLNYQQKKVAKLDDETFLTMRHKHIFGYIPNFKNPQTFNEKIVHRMLYDRNPIYSALADKLKARIYIATCLQELQNTANISHTSNISATMSNTTISINTMGGGAEQK
;
A
#
# COMPACT_ATOMS: atom_id res chain seq x y z
N MET A 1 18.08 2.64 -1.39
CA MET A 1 18.42 2.06 -2.71
C MET A 1 19.91 1.71 -2.88
N LEU A 2 20.85 2.49 -2.34
CA LEU A 2 22.31 2.23 -2.44
C LEU A 2 22.81 0.93 -1.76
N PHE A 3 22.02 0.36 -0.85
CA PHE A 3 22.38 -0.86 -0.11
C PHE A 3 22.39 -2.16 -0.95
N TYR A 4 21.66 -2.20 -2.07
CA TYR A 4 21.50 -3.41 -2.88
C TYR A 4 22.65 -3.60 -3.89
N LEU A 5 23.11 -2.52 -4.52
CA LEU A 5 24.23 -2.55 -5.46
C LEU A 5 25.59 -2.84 -4.81
N GLN A 6 25.71 -2.56 -3.51
CA GLN A 6 26.94 -2.84 -2.77
C GLN A 6 27.07 -4.32 -2.39
N GLN A 7 26.05 -5.16 -2.57
CA GLN A 7 26.10 -6.58 -2.23
C GLN A 7 26.52 -7.47 -3.41
N CYS A 8 26.31 -7.05 -4.65
CA CYS A 8 26.67 -7.84 -5.84
C CYS A 8 28.19 -8.01 -6.06
N ILE A 9 29.05 -7.31 -5.31
CA ILE A 9 30.53 -7.41 -5.40
C ILE A 9 31.13 -7.97 -4.08
N LYS A 10 30.31 -8.34 -3.08
CA LYS A 10 30.79 -8.56 -1.70
C LYS A 10 31.20 -9.99 -1.34
N ARG A 11 31.62 -10.86 -2.27
CA ARG A 11 31.96 -12.25 -1.90
C ARG A 11 33.27 -12.84 -2.42
N CYS A 12 34.30 -12.03 -2.71
CA CYS A 12 35.62 -12.59 -3.08
C CYS A 12 36.87 -11.90 -2.46
N ILE A 13 36.73 -10.96 -1.52
CA ILE A 13 37.90 -10.27 -0.92
C ILE A 13 37.88 -10.44 0.60
N PRO A 14 38.97 -10.93 1.24
CA PRO A 14 39.03 -11.10 2.69
C PRO A 14 38.80 -9.78 3.42
N ASN A 15 38.13 -9.84 4.57
CA ASN A 15 37.65 -8.67 5.31
C ASN A 15 38.78 -7.69 5.70
N THR A 16 40.00 -8.20 5.90
CA THR A 16 41.21 -7.41 6.23
C THR A 16 41.58 -6.45 5.10
N LEU A 17 41.73 -6.95 3.86
CA LEU A 17 42.03 -6.11 2.69
C LEU A 17 40.89 -5.12 2.40
N LYS A 18 39.66 -5.56 2.63
CA LYS A 18 38.45 -4.74 2.46
C LYS A 18 38.42 -3.55 3.44
N ASN A 19 38.94 -3.73 4.64
CA ASN A 19 39.04 -2.66 5.64
C ASN A 19 40.19 -1.71 5.30
N ILE A 20 41.36 -2.21 4.90
CA ILE A 20 42.49 -1.36 4.49
C ILE A 20 42.12 -0.45 3.32
N VAL A 21 41.50 -1.00 2.28
CA VAL A 21 41.07 -0.21 1.11
C VAL A 21 39.99 0.82 1.48
N ARG A 22 39.08 0.49 2.40
CA ARG A 22 38.00 1.41 2.80
C ARG A 22 38.42 2.58 3.66
N HIS A 23 39.49 2.44 4.44
CA HIS A 23 40.01 3.53 5.27
C HIS A 23 41.07 4.36 4.52
N ASN A 24 41.42 3.97 3.28
CA ASN A 24 42.29 4.78 2.44
C ASN A 24 41.55 6.05 1.98
N ARG A 25 42.10 7.21 2.36
CA ARG A 25 41.56 8.54 2.03
C ARG A 25 41.31 8.75 0.54
N PHE A 26 42.21 8.28 -0.32
CA PHE A 26 42.04 8.35 -1.78
C PHE A 26 40.84 7.53 -2.27
N TYR A 27 40.60 6.39 -1.64
CA TYR A 27 39.48 5.53 -2.00
C TYR A 27 38.15 6.14 -1.58
N THR A 28 38.08 6.72 -0.37
CA THR A 28 36.88 7.37 0.17
C THR A 28 36.50 8.66 -0.54
N GLU A 29 37.49 9.51 -0.84
CA GLU A 29 37.23 10.84 -1.40
C GLU A 29 36.93 10.78 -2.91
N TYR A 30 37.57 9.88 -3.67
CA TYR A 30 37.49 9.90 -5.14
C TYR A 30 36.84 8.65 -5.74
N ILE A 31 37.35 7.46 -5.39
CA ILE A 31 36.98 6.20 -6.07
C ILE A 31 35.58 5.74 -5.65
N LEU A 32 35.24 5.86 -4.37
CA LEU A 32 33.93 5.48 -3.82
C LEU A 32 32.77 6.29 -4.42
N PRO A 33 32.77 7.64 -4.39
CA PRO A 33 31.67 8.42 -4.94
C PRO A 33 31.52 8.19 -6.45
N TRP A 34 32.63 8.11 -7.20
CA TRP A 34 32.58 7.79 -8.63
C TRP A 34 31.90 6.43 -8.90
N ARG A 35 32.29 5.40 -8.15
CA ARG A 35 31.71 4.05 -8.26
C ARG A 35 30.23 4.04 -7.91
N LEU A 36 29.83 4.69 -6.80
CA LEU A 36 28.44 4.77 -6.38
C LEU A 36 27.58 5.51 -7.42
N ASN A 37 28.10 6.60 -7.99
CA ASN A 37 27.42 7.34 -9.05
C ASN A 37 27.29 6.51 -10.33
N TYR A 38 28.33 5.78 -10.72
CA TYR A 38 28.27 4.86 -11.86
C TYR A 38 27.25 3.75 -11.64
N GLN A 39 27.24 3.12 -10.45
CA GLN A 39 26.27 2.09 -10.10
C GLN A 39 24.84 2.63 -10.10
N GLN A 40 24.60 3.82 -9.55
CA GLN A 40 23.30 4.49 -9.59
C GLN A 40 22.84 4.73 -11.03
N LYS A 41 23.71 5.30 -11.89
CA LYS A 41 23.40 5.52 -13.31
C LYS A 41 23.12 4.21 -14.06
N LYS A 42 23.85 3.14 -13.74
CA LYS A 42 23.62 1.81 -14.33
C LYS A 42 22.25 1.27 -13.95
N VAL A 43 21.85 1.40 -12.68
CA VAL A 43 20.53 0.94 -12.22
C VAL A 43 19.39 1.81 -12.75
N ALA A 44 19.58 3.12 -12.84
CA ALA A 44 18.58 4.03 -13.39
C ALA A 44 18.27 3.78 -14.88
N LYS A 45 19.15 3.09 -15.60
CA LYS A 45 18.95 2.69 -17.00
C LYS A 45 18.29 1.31 -17.15
N LEU A 46 18.12 0.54 -16.08
CA LEU A 46 17.48 -0.76 -16.13
C LEU A 46 15.96 -0.59 -16.22
N ASP A 47 15.33 -1.52 -16.92
CA ASP A 47 13.88 -1.63 -16.91
C ASP A 47 13.38 -2.10 -15.54
N ASP A 48 12.19 -1.64 -15.14
CA ASP A 48 11.60 -1.90 -13.82
C ASP A 48 11.44 -3.41 -13.57
N GLU A 49 11.02 -4.19 -14.59
CA GLU A 49 10.84 -5.64 -14.48
C GLU A 49 12.18 -6.34 -14.22
N THR A 50 13.22 -5.96 -14.97
CA THR A 50 14.55 -6.53 -14.81
C THR A 50 15.14 -6.21 -13.45
N PHE A 51 14.98 -4.97 -12.98
CA PHE A 51 15.48 -4.53 -11.68
C PHE A 51 14.82 -5.30 -10.53
N LEU A 52 13.49 -5.44 -10.58
CA LEU A 52 12.73 -6.15 -9.54
C LEU A 52 13.02 -7.67 -9.56
N THR A 53 13.18 -8.27 -10.74
CA THR A 53 13.59 -9.68 -10.88
C THR A 53 14.95 -9.94 -10.22
N MET A 54 15.95 -9.12 -10.56
CA MET A 54 17.30 -9.23 -10.00
C MET A 54 17.30 -9.03 -8.48
N ARG A 55 16.53 -8.06 -7.99
CA ARG A 55 16.41 -7.79 -6.56
C ARG A 55 15.74 -8.94 -5.82
N HIS A 56 14.68 -9.50 -6.37
CA HIS A 56 13.98 -10.64 -5.79
C HIS A 56 14.88 -11.87 -5.70
N LYS A 57 15.61 -12.17 -6.79
CA LYS A 57 16.61 -13.25 -6.81
C LYS A 57 17.70 -13.05 -5.77
N HIS A 58 18.17 -11.83 -5.57
CA HIS A 58 19.20 -11.54 -4.56
C HIS A 58 18.70 -11.76 -3.12
N ILE A 59 17.45 -11.40 -2.83
CA ILE A 59 16.87 -11.51 -1.47
C ILE A 59 16.44 -12.95 -1.18
N PHE A 60 15.72 -13.58 -2.10
CA PHE A 60 15.06 -14.88 -1.87
C PHE A 60 15.81 -16.07 -2.48
N GLY A 61 16.80 -15.84 -3.35
CA GLY A 61 17.65 -16.89 -3.92
C GLY A 61 17.09 -17.57 -5.17
N TYR A 62 15.88 -17.22 -5.64
CA TYR A 62 15.26 -17.79 -6.85
C TYR A 62 14.73 -16.72 -7.81
N ILE A 63 14.56 -17.09 -9.08
CA ILE A 63 14.03 -16.20 -10.11
C ILE A 63 12.50 -16.25 -10.04
N PRO A 64 11.81 -15.14 -9.73
CA PRO A 64 10.35 -15.10 -9.69
C PRO A 64 9.74 -15.10 -11.10
N ASN A 65 8.48 -15.53 -11.21
CA ASN A 65 7.68 -15.33 -12.42
C ASN A 65 6.59 -14.28 -12.16
N PHE A 66 6.75 -13.07 -12.68
CA PHE A 66 5.77 -12.00 -12.48
C PHE A 66 4.51 -12.17 -13.32
N LYS A 67 4.53 -12.88 -14.45
CA LYS A 67 3.32 -13.09 -15.28
C LYS A 67 2.29 -14.00 -14.59
N ASN A 68 2.76 -14.95 -13.79
CA ASN A 68 1.91 -15.84 -13.01
C ASN A 68 2.43 -15.95 -11.57
N PRO A 69 2.18 -14.92 -10.73
CA PRO A 69 2.76 -14.84 -9.40
C PRO A 69 2.10 -15.84 -8.45
N GLN A 70 2.88 -16.74 -7.86
CA GLN A 70 2.37 -17.75 -6.93
C GLN A 70 2.46 -17.30 -5.48
N THR A 71 3.63 -16.81 -5.07
CA THR A 71 3.87 -16.43 -3.68
C THR A 71 3.32 -15.03 -3.37
N PHE A 72 3.07 -14.75 -2.09
CA PHE A 72 2.61 -13.42 -1.67
C PHE A 72 3.59 -12.30 -2.09
N ASN A 73 4.90 -12.57 -2.00
CA ASN A 73 5.92 -11.60 -2.39
C ASN A 73 5.91 -11.33 -3.89
N GLU A 74 5.76 -12.37 -4.72
CA GLU A 74 5.60 -12.21 -6.16
C GLU A 74 4.34 -11.42 -6.51
N LYS A 75 3.23 -11.66 -5.80
CA LYS A 75 1.97 -10.93 -5.99
C LYS A 75 2.11 -9.44 -5.63
N ILE A 76 2.89 -9.10 -4.60
CA ILE A 76 3.21 -7.70 -4.29
C ILE A 76 3.99 -7.07 -5.44
N VAL A 77 5.07 -7.71 -5.90
CA VAL A 77 5.91 -7.16 -6.97
C VAL A 77 5.14 -7.04 -8.28
N HIS A 78 4.26 -8.00 -8.60
CA HIS A 78 3.34 -7.93 -9.73
C HIS A 78 2.44 -6.68 -9.65
N ARG A 79 1.83 -6.40 -8.49
CA ARG A 79 1.03 -5.18 -8.30
C ARG A 79 1.86 -3.90 -8.46
N MET A 80 3.11 -3.90 -7.99
CA MET A 80 4.01 -2.76 -8.17
C MET A 80 4.34 -2.50 -9.65
N LEU A 81 4.44 -3.56 -10.47
CA LEU A 81 4.79 -3.45 -11.89
C LEU A 81 3.61 -3.02 -12.75
N TYR A 82 2.46 -3.70 -12.62
CA TYR A 82 1.37 -3.61 -13.60
C TYR A 82 0.18 -2.77 -13.14
N ASP A 83 -0.18 -2.82 -11.85
CA ASP A 83 -1.37 -2.13 -11.34
C ASP A 83 -1.08 -0.63 -11.07
N ARG A 84 0.13 -0.31 -10.57
CA ARG A 84 0.62 1.06 -10.29
C ARG A 84 -0.38 2.00 -9.60
N ASN A 85 -1.33 1.46 -8.85
CA ASN A 85 -2.34 2.26 -8.15
C ASN A 85 -1.73 3.02 -6.95
N PRO A 86 -1.91 4.36 -6.86
CA PRO A 86 -1.35 5.16 -5.76
C PRO A 86 -1.89 4.77 -4.38
N ILE A 87 -3.04 4.10 -4.29
CA ILE A 87 -3.61 3.65 -3.02
C ILE A 87 -2.64 2.75 -2.23
N TYR A 88 -1.86 1.93 -2.93
CA TYR A 88 -0.91 1.02 -2.30
C TYR A 88 0.21 1.77 -1.56
N SER A 89 0.62 2.94 -2.07
CA SER A 89 1.60 3.80 -1.40
C SER A 89 1.02 4.37 -0.10
N ALA A 90 -0.25 4.80 -0.12
CA ALA A 90 -0.93 5.28 1.07
C ALA A 90 -1.16 4.17 2.10
N LEU A 91 -1.49 2.96 1.65
CA LEU A 91 -1.70 1.79 2.52
C LEU A 91 -0.40 1.23 3.11
N ALA A 92 0.74 1.43 2.42
CA ALA A 92 2.05 1.05 2.94
C ALA A 92 2.52 1.97 4.09
N ASP A 93 2.01 3.20 4.15
CA ASP A 93 2.31 4.13 5.23
C ASP A 93 1.39 3.89 6.45
N LYS A 94 2.01 3.65 7.61
CA LYS A 94 1.28 3.26 8.83
C LYS A 94 0.29 4.33 9.30
N LEU A 95 0.60 5.62 9.18
CA LEU A 95 -0.26 6.70 9.65
C LEU A 95 -1.40 6.94 8.66
N LYS A 96 -1.09 7.03 7.37
CA LYS A 96 -2.09 7.22 6.31
C LYS A 96 -3.07 6.05 6.25
N ALA A 97 -2.59 4.82 6.40
CA ALA A 97 -3.45 3.64 6.45
C ALA A 97 -4.45 3.70 7.61
N ARG A 98 -4.02 4.14 8.80
CA ARG A 98 -4.91 4.28 9.97
C ARG A 98 -6.00 5.33 9.74
N ILE A 99 -5.62 6.48 9.18
CA ILE A 99 -6.58 7.53 8.85
C ILE A 99 -7.58 7.02 7.81
N TYR A 100 -7.10 6.38 6.74
CA TYR A 100 -7.95 5.80 5.69
C TYR A 100 -8.95 4.79 6.24
N ILE A 101 -8.52 3.87 7.11
CA ILE A 101 -9.40 2.89 7.74
C ILE A 101 -10.45 3.59 8.62
N ALA A 102 -10.04 4.58 9.42
CA ALA A 102 -10.95 5.33 10.26
C ALA A 102 -12.02 6.07 9.43
N THR A 103 -11.63 6.69 8.31
CA THR A 103 -12.58 7.37 7.41
C THR A 103 -13.55 6.38 6.76
N CYS A 104 -13.06 5.23 6.29
CA CYS A 104 -13.93 4.20 5.72
C CYS A 104 -14.92 3.64 6.75
N LEU A 105 -14.48 3.41 7.99
CA LEU A 105 -15.37 2.94 9.06
C LEU A 105 -16.44 3.98 9.41
N GLN A 106 -16.08 5.27 9.46
CA GLN A 106 -17.04 6.34 9.70
C GLN A 106 -18.10 6.43 8.60
N GLU A 107 -17.69 6.29 7.34
CA GLU A 107 -18.60 6.30 6.19
C GLU A 107 -19.58 5.11 6.22
N LEU A 108 -19.09 3.92 6.56
CA LEU A 108 -19.93 2.73 6.73
C LEU A 108 -20.96 2.88 7.86
N GLN A 109 -20.57 3.48 8.99
CA GLN A 109 -21.52 3.74 10.07
C GLN A 109 -22.58 4.77 9.67
N ASN A 110 -22.19 5.82 8.95
CA ASN A 110 -23.12 6.85 8.49
C ASN A 110 -24.17 6.27 7.54
N THR A 111 -23.77 5.40 6.60
CA THR A 111 -24.72 4.74 5.66
C THR A 111 -25.65 3.74 6.37
N ALA A 112 -25.14 2.99 7.36
CA ALA A 112 -25.97 2.13 8.20
C ALA A 112 -27.00 2.92 9.02
N ASN A 113 -26.62 4.09 9.54
CA ASN A 113 -27.54 4.95 10.28
C ASN A 113 -28.63 5.55 9.38
N ILE A 114 -28.32 5.92 8.14
CA ILE A 114 -29.29 6.45 7.17
C ILE A 114 -30.32 5.39 6.73
N SER A 115 -29.89 4.13 6.58
CA SER A 115 -30.81 3.03 6.26
C SER A 115 -31.73 2.67 7.43
N HIS A 116 -31.26 2.74 8.67
CA HIS A 116 -32.12 2.59 9.85
C HIS A 116 -33.16 3.73 9.97
N THR A 117 -32.75 4.98 9.75
CA THR A 117 -33.67 6.13 9.87
C THR A 117 -34.72 6.17 8.77
N SER A 118 -34.36 5.85 7.51
CA SER A 118 -35.32 5.77 6.41
C SER A 118 -36.41 4.71 6.61
N ASN A 119 -36.06 3.57 7.22
CA ASN A 119 -37.03 2.53 7.56
C ASN A 119 -37.98 2.92 8.71
N ILE A 120 -37.51 3.73 9.67
CA ILE A 120 -38.35 4.30 10.74
C ILE A 120 -39.33 5.35 10.18
N SER A 121 -38.89 6.20 9.25
CA SER A 121 -39.75 7.18 8.59
C SER A 121 -40.89 6.53 7.80
N ALA A 122 -40.60 5.44 7.09
CA ALA A 122 -41.59 4.68 6.31
C ALA A 122 -42.60 3.89 7.20
N THR A 123 -42.21 3.53 8.42
CA THR A 123 -43.12 2.88 9.39
C THR A 123 -44.00 3.91 10.12
N MET A 124 -43.48 5.11 10.40
CA MET A 124 -44.25 6.21 11.01
C MET A 124 -45.31 6.80 10.07
N SER A 125 -45.07 6.85 8.75
CA SER A 125 -46.10 7.28 7.79
C SER A 125 -47.28 6.33 7.66
N ASN A 126 -47.08 5.04 7.94
CA ASN A 126 -48.13 4.01 7.85
C ASN A 126 -48.90 3.81 9.18
N THR A 127 -48.45 4.44 10.27
CA THR A 127 -49.04 4.30 11.62
C THR A 127 -49.96 5.47 12.00
N THR A 128 -50.27 6.37 11.07
CA THR A 128 -51.36 7.35 11.24
C THR A 128 -52.70 6.61 11.15
N ILE A 129 -53.04 5.92 12.23
CA ILE A 129 -54.34 5.30 12.46
C ILE A 129 -55.37 6.43 12.42
N SER A 130 -56.23 6.39 11.41
CA SER A 130 -57.40 7.25 11.27
C SER A 130 -58.30 7.11 12.50
N ILE A 131 -58.27 8.10 13.38
CA ILE A 131 -59.25 8.23 14.46
C ILE A 131 -60.55 8.68 13.79
N ASN A 132 -61.41 7.71 13.44
CA ASN A 132 -62.76 8.01 12.97
C ASN A 132 -63.59 8.48 14.18
N THR A 133 -63.76 9.80 14.30
CA THR A 133 -64.69 10.42 15.23
C THR A 133 -66.13 10.04 14.83
N MET A 134 -66.70 9.02 15.48
CA MET A 134 -68.13 8.72 15.37
C MET A 134 -68.93 9.81 16.08
N GLY A 135 -69.80 10.49 15.33
CA GLY A 135 -70.78 11.40 15.89
C GLY A 135 -71.90 10.68 16.64
N GLY A 136 -72.22 11.16 17.83
CA GLY A 136 -73.59 11.19 18.37
C GLY A 136 -74.06 12.64 18.24
N GLY A 137 -75.22 12.95 17.66
CA GLY A 137 -76.52 12.36 17.97
C GLY A 137 -77.29 13.41 18.78
N ALA A 138 -78.22 14.06 18.10
CA ALA A 138 -79.01 15.21 18.56
C ALA A 138 -79.80 14.96 19.85
N GLU A 139 -80.05 16.01 20.63
CA GLU A 139 -81.31 16.09 21.39
C GLU A 139 -81.75 17.54 21.66
N GLN A 140 -83.05 17.77 21.45
CA GLN A 140 -83.78 19.04 21.47
C GLN A 140 -84.34 19.31 22.88
N LYS A 141 -84.31 20.56 23.36
CA LYS A 141 -85.50 21.36 23.75
C LYS A 141 -85.09 22.78 24.16
#